data_AF-A0A2S5X4Y9-F1
#
_entry.id   AF-A0A2S5X4Y9-F1
#
_cell.length_a   1.000
_cell.length_b   1.000
_cell.length_c   1.000
_cell.angle_alpha   90.00
_cell.angle_beta   90.00
_cell.angle_gamma   90.00
#
_symmetry.space_group_name_H-M   'P 1'
#
loop_
_entity.id
_entity.type
_entity.pdbx_description
1 polymer ?
#
loop_
_entity_poly.entity_id
_entity_poly.type
_entity_poly.pdbx_seq_one_letter_code
_entity_poly.pdbx_strand_id
1 'polypeptide(L)' 'MSKHLLLESTDQNWKLHVNEDADSLGLRLRAAAKQGNLIEVQALLPSSLEPTIVYVNPAQLGWWAVVDLPDPDEQIG' A
#
# COMPACT_ATOMS: atom_id res chain seq x y z
N MET A 1 9.76 -6.30 -9.55
CA MET A 1 9.09 -6.53 -8.25
C MET A 1 8.40 -5.26 -7.81
N SER A 2 7.07 -5.28 -7.83
CA SER A 2 6.23 -4.12 -7.53
C SER A 2 5.75 -4.18 -6.09
N LYS A 3 5.79 -3.04 -5.42
CA LYS A 3 5.46 -2.92 -4.01
C LYS A 3 3.98 -2.59 -3.89
N HIS A 4 3.27 -3.33 -3.05
CA HIS A 4 1.83 -3.14 -2.89
C HIS A 4 1.47 -2.94 -1.42
N LEU A 5 0.59 -1.97 -1.18
CA LEU A 5 -0.08 -1.75 0.08
C LEU A 5 -1.49 -2.33 0.00
N LEU A 6 -1.76 -3.27 0.90
CA LEU A 6 -3.07 -3.88 1.11
C LEU A 6 -3.68 -3.26 2.37
N LEU A 7 -4.88 -2.74 2.23
CA LEU A 7 -5.68 -2.15 3.29
C LEU A 7 -6.96 -2.97 3.38
N GLU A 8 -7.53 -3.08 4.57
CA GLU A 8 -8.78 -3.76 4.89
C GLU A 8 -9.86 -3.59 3.78
N SER A 9 -9.87 -4.54 2.85
CA SER A 9 -10.74 -4.57 1.68
C SER A 9 -11.37 -5.94 1.57
N THR A 10 -12.63 -5.96 1.14
CA THR A 10 -13.35 -7.20 0.82
C THR A 10 -13.12 -7.64 -0.63
N ASP A 11 -12.54 -6.77 -1.46
CA ASP A 11 -12.14 -7.07 -2.83
C ASP A 11 -10.72 -7.62 -2.88
N GLN A 12 -10.58 -8.87 -3.31
CA GLN A 12 -9.30 -9.58 -3.40
C GLN A 12 -8.35 -9.01 -4.47
N ASN A 13 -8.88 -8.24 -5.43
CA ASN A 13 -8.09 -7.61 -6.48
C ASN A 13 -7.66 -6.19 -6.11
N TRP A 14 -8.17 -5.66 -4.99
CA TRP A 14 -7.85 -4.32 -4.56
C TRP A 14 -6.46 -4.26 -3.93
N LYS A 15 -5.58 -3.49 -4.53
CA LYS A 15 -4.21 -3.27 -4.08
C LYS A 15 -3.74 -1.89 -4.51
N LEU A 16 -2.99 -1.22 -3.64
CA LEU A 16 -2.36 0.06 -3.97
C LEU A 16 -0.92 -0.20 -4.37
N HIS A 17 -0.53 0.10 -5.61
CA HIS A 17 0.89 0.02 -5.96
C HIS A 17 1.58 1.23 -5.36
N VAL A 18 2.64 1.04 -4.58
CA VAL A 18 3.32 2.13 -3.89
C VAL A 18 4.66 2.43 -4.57
N ASN A 19 4.99 3.71 -4.68
CA ASN A 19 6.23 4.17 -5.30
C ASN A 19 7.37 4.37 -4.27
N GLU A 20 7.21 3.85 -3.05
CA GLU A 20 8.19 3.94 -1.98
C GLU A 20 8.69 2.55 -1.56
N ASP A 21 9.76 2.54 -0.77
CA ASP A 21 10.33 1.31 -0.28
C ASP A 21 9.41 0.56 0.70
N ALA A 22 9.29 -0.77 0.56
CA ALA A 22 8.34 -1.58 1.30
C ALA A 22 8.70 -1.66 2.79
N ASP A 23 9.99 -1.75 3.12
CA ASP A 23 10.47 -1.74 4.50
C ASP A 23 10.26 -0.36 5.13
N SER A 24 10.61 0.71 4.41
CA SER A 24 10.38 2.09 4.85
C SER A 24 8.90 2.37 5.12
N LEU A 25 8.02 2.02 4.17
CA LEU A 25 6.57 2.18 4.32
C LEU A 25 6.04 1.34 5.48
N GLY A 26 6.51 0.09 5.61
CA GLY A 26 6.16 -0.79 6.70
C GLY A 26 6.53 -0.19 8.07
N LEU A 27 7.73 0.39 8.20
CA LEU A 27 8.15 1.08 9.42
C LEU A 27 7.28 2.31 9.73
N ARG A 28 6.97 3.12 8.72
CA ARG A 28 6.09 4.30 8.85
C ARG A 28 4.69 3.90 9.29
N LEU A 29 4.10 2.87 8.67
CA LEU A 29 2.78 2.34 9.04
C LEU A 29 2.76 1.80 10.46
N ARG A 30 3.80 1.05 10.89
CA ARG A 30 3.92 0.57 12.27
C ARG A 30 4.01 1.72 13.28
N ALA A 31 4.80 2.75 12.97
CA ALA A 31 4.93 3.92 13.83
C ALA A 31 3.61 4.69 13.93
N ALA A 32 2.95 4.92 12.79
CA ALA A 32 1.64 5.57 12.72
C ALA A 32 0.54 4.80 13.45
N ALA A 33 0.53 3.47 13.34
CA ALA A 33 -0.44 2.62 14.03
C ALA A 33 -0.32 2.75 15.56
N LYS A 34 0.91 2.82 16.08
CA LYS A 34 1.17 3.03 17.51
C LYS A 34 0.78 4.43 17.99
N GLN A 35 0.90 5.44 17.13
CA GLN A 35 0.65 6.83 17.48
C GLN A 35 -0.80 7.28 17.18
N GLY A 36 -1.57 6.49 16.43
CA GLY A 36 -2.91 6.87 15.96
C GLY A 36 -2.87 7.94 14.86
N ASN A 37 -1.77 8.03 14.11
CA ASN A 37 -1.53 9.10 13.14
C ASN A 37 -1.93 8.71 11.72
N LEU A 38 -2.36 9.71 10.97
CA LEU A 38 -2.55 9.64 9.52
C LEU A 38 -1.19 9.77 8.83
N ILE A 39 -0.93 8.98 7.80
CA ILE A 39 0.26 9.12 6.95
C ILE A 39 -0.11 9.26 5.48
N GLU A 40 0.70 10.02 4.76
CA GLU A 40 0.63 10.16 3.30
C GLU A 40 1.41 9.03 2.63
N VAL A 41 0.76 8.34 1.69
CA VAL A 41 1.36 7.29 0.87
C VAL A 41 1.15 7.67 -0.58
N GLN A 42 2.23 7.73 -1.35
CA GLN A 42 2.13 7.91 -2.81
C GLN A 42 1.86 6.56 -3.45
N ALA A 43 0.66 6.40 -4.01
CA ALA A 43 0.20 5.15 -4.56
C ALA A 43 -0.49 5.33 -5.92
N LEU A 44 -0.42 4.29 -6.74
CA LEU A 44 -1.22 4.11 -7.93
C LEU A 44 -2.46 3.28 -7.59
N LEU A 45 -3.63 3.83 -7.86
CA LEU A 45 -4.90 3.11 -7.72
C LEU A 45 -5.06 2.13 -8.90
N PRO A 46 -5.71 0.97 -8.72
CA PRO A 46 -5.94 0.00 -9.81
C PRO A 46 -6.61 0.58 -11.06
N SER A 47 -7.42 1.63 -10.90
CA SER A 47 -8.15 2.30 -11.97
C SER A 47 -7.45 3.56 -12.51
N SER A 48 -6.23 3.86 -12.06
CA SER A 48 -5.48 5.07 -12.42
C SER A 48 -4.10 4.71 -12.95
N LEU A 49 -3.62 5.46 -13.95
CA LEU A 49 -2.23 5.41 -14.42
C LEU A 49 -1.38 6.53 -13.80
N GLU A 50 -2.02 7.48 -13.10
CA GLU A 50 -1.32 8.57 -12.43
C GLU A 50 -1.20 8.29 -10.92
N PRO A 51 0.00 8.46 -10.33
CA PRO A 51 0.20 8.38 -8.89
C PRO A 51 -0.64 9.43 -8.16
N THR A 52 -1.27 9.01 -7.08
CA THR A 52 -2.04 9.89 -6.19
C THR A 52 -1.56 9.78 -4.75
N ILE A 53 -1.89 10.77 -3.93
CA ILE A 53 -1.62 10.73 -2.48
C ILE A 53 -2.83 10.08 -1.80
N VAL A 54 -2.58 8.98 -1.11
CA VAL A 54 -3.55 8.29 -0.27
C VAL A 54 -3.19 8.55 1.19
N TYR A 55 -4.18 9.00 1.95
CA TYR A 55 -4.05 9.17 3.39
C TYR A 55 -4.48 7.90 4.12
N VAL A 56 -3.58 7.31 4.88
CA VAL A 56 -3.81 6.02 5.58
C VAL A 56 -3.69 6.23 7.08
N ASN A 57 -4.73 5.84 7.83
CA ASN A 57 -4.66 5.73 9.27
C ASN A 57 -4.64 4.24 9.67
N PRO A 58 -3.46 3.62 9.82
CA PRO A 58 -3.36 2.19 10.09
C PRO A 58 -3.90 1.79 11.47
N ALA A 59 -4.12 2.74 12.39
CA ALA A 59 -4.76 2.46 13.68
C ALA A 59 -6.28 2.26 13.57
N GLN A 60 -6.90 2.71 12.47
CA GLN A 60 -8.33 2.57 12.21
C GLN A 60 -8.67 1.37 11.32
N LEU A 61 -7.66 0.68 10.80
CA LEU A 61 -7.83 -0.52 9.96
C LEU A 61 -7.80 -1.78 10.83
N GLY A 62 -8.67 -2.73 10.54
CA GLY A 62 -8.62 -4.07 11.15
C GLY A 62 -7.34 -4.83 10.80
N TRP A 63 -6.84 -4.65 9.56
CA TRP A 63 -5.55 -5.16 9.11
C TRP A 63 -4.99 -4.35 7.95
N TRP A 64 -3.68 -4.45 7.75
CA TRP A 64 -2.97 -3.91 6.60
C TRP A 64 -1.69 -4.73 6.37
N ALA A 65 -1.19 -4.72 5.13
CA ALA A 65 0.05 -5.40 4.78
C ALA A 65 0.80 -4.63 3.69
N VAL A 66 2.13 -4.67 3.75
CA VAL A 66 3.01 -4.24 2.66
C VAL A 66 3.66 -5.49 2.10
N VAL A 67 3.52 -5.71 0.80
CA VAL A 67 3.99 -6.92 0.13
C VAL A 67 4.77 -6.58 -1.13
N ASP A 68 5.89 -7.25 -1.32
CA ASP A 68 6.58 -7.33 -2.61
C ASP A 68 5.90 -8.44 -3.41
N LEU A 69 5.14 -8.06 -4.45
CA LEU A 69 4.55 -9.00 -5.38
C LEU A 69 5.22 -8.82 -6.75
N PRO A 70 5.48 -9.92 -7.48
CA PRO A 70 5.79 -9.79 -8.90
C PRO A 70 4.64 -9.08 -9.59
N ASP A 71 4.95 -8.14 -10.50
CA ASP A 71 3.89 -7.59 -11.34
C ASP A 71 3.32 -8.75 -12.17
N PRO A 72 1.99 -8.96 -12.21
CA PRO A 72 1.43 -10.02 -13.05
C PRO A 72 1.81 -9.84 -14.52
N ASP A 73 2.08 -8.61 -14.97
CA ASP A 73 2.55 -8.30 -16.32
C ASP A 73 4.05 -8.62 -16.55
N GLU A 74 4.85 -8.84 -15.51
CA GLU A 74 6.25 -9.29 -15.62
C GLU A 74 6.38 -10.81 -15.90
N GLN A 75 5.32 -11.62 -15.71
CA GLN A 75 5.38 -13.08 -15.90
C GLN A 75 5.12 -13.55 -17.34
N ILE A 76 4.81 -12.64 -18.26
CA ILE A 76 4.46 -12.95 -19.66
C ILE A 76 5.56 -12.54 -20.66
N GLY A 77 6.78 -12.27 -20.17
CA GLY A 77 7.95 -11.86 -20.96
C GLY A 77 9.00 -12.96 -21.11
#